data_AF-A0A2D0L5Q9-F1
#
_entry.id   AF-A0A2D0L5Q9-F1
#
_cell.length_a   1.000
_cell.length_b   1.000
_cell.length_c   1.000
_cell.angle_alpha   90.00
_cell.angle_beta   90.00
_cell.angle_gamma   90.00
#
_symmetry.space_group_name_H-M   'P 1'
#
loop_
_entity.id
_entity.type
_entity.pdbx_description
1 polymer ?
#
loop_
_entity_poly.entity_id
_entity_poly.type
_entity_poly.pdbx_seq_one_letter_code
_entity_poly.pdbx_strand_id
1 'polypeptide(L)'
;MTMLLPYNLFLARKAINYVNIQIGVTSTNQMPIQTPEQIDRKHHYEVELFKIRDSVMQRVQEHVGNTRSNSFYRKHMMFSNAATIESHLGNCGEKAILAFSYLKNLGAKPLDLFDIDLENDGHTFVVIGRETGYMMPPNTWNPESVVCDPWTNQAYPIKLYDSKAPFTGNLILHYRYGGSPS
;
A
#
# COMPACT_ATOMS: atom_id res chain seq x y z
N MET A 1 -12.24 -5.06 27.59
CA MET A 1 -11.47 -4.23 26.63
C MET A 1 -11.15 -5.09 25.43
N THR A 2 -11.58 -4.70 24.23
CA THR A 2 -11.22 -5.38 22.99
C THR A 2 -9.72 -5.19 22.73
N MET A 3 -8.98 -6.29 22.61
CA MET A 3 -7.54 -6.29 22.32
C MET A 3 -7.22 -6.01 20.83
N LEU A 4 -8.23 -5.60 20.05
CA LEU A 4 -8.16 -5.51 18.59
C LEU A 4 -7.32 -4.32 18.13
N LEU A 5 -7.53 -3.12 18.67
CA LEU A 5 -6.75 -1.95 18.28
C LEU A 5 -5.24 -2.11 18.56
N PRO A 6 -4.78 -2.51 19.77
CA PRO A 6 -3.36 -2.77 20.01
C PRO A 6 -2.79 -3.86 19.08
N TYR A 7 -3.58 -4.90 18.79
CA TYR A 7 -3.17 -5.97 17.88
C TYR A 7 -3.03 -5.49 16.43
N ASN A 8 -4.00 -4.74 15.91
CA ASN A 8 -3.95 -4.18 14.56
C ASN A 8 -2.79 -3.18 14.41
N LEU A 9 -2.50 -2.36 15.43
CA LEU A 9 -1.32 -1.49 15.46
C LEU A 9 -0.02 -2.28 15.42
N PHE A 10 0.05 -3.37 16.18
CA PHE A 10 1.22 -4.27 16.18
C PHE A 10 1.44 -4.90 14.80
N LEU A 11 0.37 -5.38 14.15
CA LEU A 11 0.44 -5.92 12.80
C LEU A 11 0.90 -4.87 11.78
N ALA A 12 0.34 -3.66 11.83
CA ALA A 12 0.75 -2.56 10.95
C ALA A 12 2.25 -2.27 11.09
N ARG A 13 2.75 -2.13 12.31
CA ARG A 13 4.19 -1.90 12.58
C ARG A 13 5.06 -3.05 12.07
N LYS A 14 4.62 -4.30 12.24
CA LYS A 14 5.33 -5.45 11.67
C LYS A 14 5.39 -5.40 10.14
N ALA A 15 4.29 -5.05 9.49
CA ALA A 15 4.23 -4.94 8.03
C ALA A 15 5.15 -3.82 7.51
N ILE A 16 5.13 -2.66 8.16
CA ILE A 16 6.03 -1.54 7.84
C ILE A 16 7.50 -1.96 8.00
N ASN A 17 7.85 -2.59 9.13
CA ASN A 17 9.21 -3.10 9.34
C ASN A 17 9.61 -4.13 8.28
N TYR A 18 8.70 -5.03 7.90
CA TYR A 18 8.94 -6.00 6.85
C TYR A 18 9.26 -5.31 5.51
N VAL A 19 8.43 -4.34 5.09
CA VAL A 19 8.67 -3.56 3.86
C VAL A 19 10.03 -2.86 3.92
N ASN A 20 10.36 -2.21 5.03
CA ASN A 20 11.64 -1.52 5.21
C ASN A 20 12.84 -2.46 5.14
N ILE A 21 12.72 -3.69 5.64
CA ILE A 21 13.78 -4.70 5.54
C ILE A 21 13.94 -5.20 4.10
N GLN A 22 12.83 -5.41 3.38
CA GLN A 22 12.88 -5.99 2.03
C GLN A 22 13.40 -5.00 0.98
N ILE A 23 12.97 -3.74 1.02
CA ILE A 23 13.28 -2.77 -0.05
C ILE A 23 13.90 -1.47 0.44
N GLY A 24 14.11 -1.32 1.75
CA GLY A 24 14.63 -0.08 2.32
C GLY A 24 13.72 1.13 2.12
N VAL A 25 14.32 2.32 2.21
CA VAL A 25 13.64 3.62 2.06
C VAL A 25 13.62 4.08 0.60
N THR A 26 13.94 3.21 -0.37
CA THR A 26 14.03 3.60 -1.79
C THR A 26 12.65 3.77 -2.42
N SER A 27 12.00 4.87 -2.07
CA SER A 27 10.87 5.44 -2.78
C SER A 27 11.43 6.53 -3.67
N THR A 28 11.29 6.39 -4.99
CA THR A 28 11.90 7.33 -5.95
C THR A 28 11.41 8.77 -5.73
N ASN A 29 10.16 8.94 -5.26
CA ASN A 29 9.59 10.23 -4.90
C ASN A 29 10.06 10.80 -3.53
N GLN A 30 10.76 10.03 -2.70
CA GLN A 30 11.36 10.49 -1.43
C GLN A 30 12.89 10.67 -1.53
N MET A 31 13.46 10.45 -2.70
CA MET A 31 14.90 10.61 -2.90
C MET A 31 15.35 12.06 -2.79
N PRO A 32 16.56 12.31 -2.27
CA PRO A 32 17.16 13.64 -2.27
C PRO A 32 17.34 14.15 -3.72
N ILE A 33 17.26 15.47 -3.90
CA ILE A 33 17.37 16.15 -5.22
C ILE A 33 18.21 17.43 -5.15
N GLN A 34 19.08 17.55 -4.14
CA GLN A 34 19.84 18.79 -3.88
C GLN A 34 21.05 18.95 -4.81
N THR A 35 21.51 17.88 -5.44
CA THR A 35 22.68 17.87 -6.33
C THR A 35 22.33 17.28 -7.70
N PRO A 36 23.06 17.64 -8.78
CA PRO A 36 22.88 17.01 -10.10
C PRO A 36 22.97 15.48 -10.04
N GLU A 37 23.91 14.93 -9.28
CA GLU A 37 24.10 13.48 -9.12
C GLU A 37 22.90 12.81 -8.45
N GLN A 38 22.22 13.52 -7.54
CA GLN A 38 21.00 13.05 -6.90
C GLN A 38 19.79 13.10 -7.84
N ILE A 39 19.69 14.15 -8.65
CA ILE A 39 18.65 14.30 -9.69
C ILE A 39 18.79 13.18 -10.73
N ASP A 40 20.00 12.96 -11.25
CA ASP A 40 20.28 11.91 -12.23
C ASP A 40 19.97 10.52 -11.68
N ARG A 41 20.32 10.27 -10.41
CA ARG A 41 20.03 9.00 -9.74
C ARG A 41 18.53 8.79 -9.54
N LYS A 42 17.80 9.83 -9.12
CA LYS A 42 16.34 9.77 -9.01
C LYS A 42 15.72 9.45 -10.37
N HIS A 43 16.12 10.17 -11.41
CA HIS A 43 15.62 9.94 -12.77
C HIS A 43 15.90 8.52 -13.25
N HIS A 44 17.11 8.01 -13.01
CA HIS A 44 17.48 6.64 -13.33
C HIS A 44 16.53 5.62 -12.68
N TYR A 45 16.29 5.72 -11.37
CA TYR A 45 15.38 4.80 -10.68
C TYR A 45 13.91 4.98 -11.06
N GLU A 46 13.47 6.19 -11.42
CA GLU A 46 12.12 6.40 -11.96
C GLU A 46 11.93 5.66 -13.29
N VAL A 47 12.91 5.72 -14.18
CA VAL A 47 12.91 4.98 -15.44
C VAL A 47 12.93 3.47 -15.21
N GLU A 48 13.72 2.98 -14.26
CA GLU A 48 13.74 1.56 -13.91
C GLU A 48 12.41 1.09 -13.31
N LEU A 49 11.85 1.85 -12.36
CA LEU A 49 10.56 1.54 -11.76
C LEU A 49 9.44 1.53 -12.81
N PHE A 50 9.46 2.45 -13.76
CA PHE A 50 8.53 2.44 -14.90
C PHE A 50 8.62 1.15 -15.71
N LYS A 51 9.83 0.71 -16.08
CA LYS A 51 10.05 -0.54 -16.82
C LYS A 51 9.58 -1.77 -16.03
N ILE A 52 9.82 -1.78 -14.72
CA ILE A 52 9.38 -2.85 -13.83
C ILE A 52 7.84 -2.93 -13.82
N ARG A 53 7.16 -1.79 -13.63
CA ARG A 53 5.69 -1.71 -13.64
C ARG A 53 5.11 -2.19 -14.96
N ASP A 54 5.66 -1.75 -16.08
CA ASP A 54 5.24 -2.18 -17.42
C ASP A 54 5.39 -3.71 -17.59
N SER A 55 6.54 -4.26 -17.21
CA SER A 55 6.78 -5.71 -17.27
C SER A 55 5.83 -6.52 -16.37
N VAL A 56 5.58 -6.05 -15.15
CA VAL A 56 4.60 -6.66 -14.23
C VAL A 56 3.21 -6.65 -14.86
N MET A 57 2.78 -5.52 -15.41
CA MET A 57 1.46 -5.37 -16.02
C MET A 57 1.29 -6.27 -17.25
N GLN A 58 2.29 -6.34 -18.14
CA GLN A 58 2.27 -7.27 -19.28
C GLN A 58 2.09 -8.71 -18.82
N ARG A 59 2.86 -9.16 -17.81
CA ARG A 59 2.72 -10.51 -17.24
C ARG A 59 1.36 -10.75 -16.62
N VAL A 60 0.77 -9.77 -15.92
CA VAL A 60 -0.60 -9.89 -15.39
C VAL A 60 -1.59 -10.08 -16.53
N GLN A 61 -1.51 -9.23 -17.56
CA GLN A 61 -2.43 -9.27 -18.70
C GLN A 61 -2.37 -10.59 -19.47
N GLU A 62 -1.17 -11.14 -19.67
CA GLU A 62 -0.98 -12.47 -20.28
C GLU A 62 -1.70 -13.58 -19.51
N HIS A 63 -1.76 -13.49 -18.18
CA HIS A 63 -2.31 -14.56 -17.34
C HIS A 63 -3.80 -14.43 -17.06
N VAL A 64 -4.33 -13.21 -16.95
CA VAL A 64 -5.71 -12.97 -16.48
C VAL A 64 -6.46 -11.87 -17.24
N GLY A 65 -5.86 -11.29 -18.29
CA GLY A 65 -6.44 -10.22 -19.09
C GLY A 65 -6.52 -8.87 -18.35
N ASN A 66 -7.36 -7.98 -18.87
CA ASN A 66 -7.47 -6.58 -18.40
C ASN A 66 -8.56 -6.36 -17.34
N THR A 67 -9.41 -7.35 -17.07
CA THR A 67 -10.54 -7.18 -16.14
C THR A 67 -10.03 -7.17 -14.69
N ARG A 68 -10.28 -6.09 -13.95
CA ARG A 68 -9.92 -5.91 -12.53
C ARG A 68 -10.75 -6.81 -11.60
N SER A 69 -10.51 -8.11 -11.68
CA SER A 69 -11.14 -9.16 -10.89
C SER A 69 -10.28 -9.58 -9.69
N ASN A 70 -10.79 -10.48 -8.85
CA ASN A 70 -10.01 -11.08 -7.77
C ASN A 70 -8.74 -11.79 -8.27
N SER A 71 -8.79 -12.44 -9.44
CA SER A 71 -7.62 -13.10 -10.03
C SER A 71 -6.59 -12.08 -10.50
N PHE A 72 -7.04 -10.96 -11.07
CA PHE A 72 -6.20 -9.80 -11.41
C PHE A 72 -5.40 -9.32 -10.20
N TYR A 73 -6.07 -8.94 -9.10
CA TYR A 73 -5.37 -8.43 -7.93
C TYR A 73 -4.41 -9.44 -7.31
N ARG A 74 -4.79 -10.73 -7.25
CA ARG A 74 -3.91 -11.78 -6.73
C ARG A 74 -2.63 -11.91 -7.57
N LYS A 75 -2.74 -11.89 -8.90
CA LYS A 75 -1.58 -11.99 -9.80
C LYS A 75 -0.75 -10.72 -9.80
N HIS A 76 -1.40 -9.55 -9.84
CA HIS A 76 -0.74 -8.26 -9.73
C HIS A 76 0.08 -8.15 -8.44
N MET A 77 -0.51 -8.46 -7.29
CA MET A 77 0.22 -8.46 -6.01
C MET A 77 1.40 -9.44 -6.02
N MET A 78 1.21 -10.65 -6.55
CA MET A 78 2.28 -11.66 -6.63
C MET A 78 3.47 -11.16 -7.46
N PHE A 79 3.22 -10.68 -8.69
CA PHE A 79 4.29 -10.22 -9.58
C PHE A 79 4.90 -8.90 -9.12
N SER A 80 4.09 -7.96 -8.62
CA SER A 80 4.55 -6.70 -8.04
C SER A 80 5.45 -6.93 -6.84
N ASN A 81 5.07 -7.81 -5.90
CA ASN A 81 5.92 -8.14 -4.75
C ASN A 81 7.27 -8.72 -5.17
N ALA A 82 7.26 -9.70 -6.08
CA ALA A 82 8.50 -10.33 -6.55
C ALA A 82 9.44 -9.28 -7.16
N ALA A 83 8.94 -8.47 -8.08
CA ALA A 83 9.74 -7.44 -8.73
C ALA A 83 10.22 -6.34 -7.77
N THR A 84 9.37 -5.95 -6.81
CA THR A 84 9.70 -4.97 -5.76
C THR A 84 10.85 -5.48 -4.88
N ILE A 85 10.78 -6.74 -4.44
CA ILE A 85 11.83 -7.36 -3.61
C ILE A 85 13.13 -7.53 -4.41
N GLU A 86 13.05 -8.01 -5.66
CA GLU A 86 14.22 -8.24 -6.52
C GLU A 86 14.96 -6.96 -6.90
N SER A 87 14.22 -5.88 -7.17
CA SER A 87 14.81 -4.58 -7.56
C SER A 87 15.18 -3.69 -6.39
N HIS A 88 14.60 -3.93 -5.21
CA HIS A 88 14.62 -3.00 -4.07
C HIS A 88 14.08 -1.60 -4.40
N LEU A 89 13.19 -1.48 -5.40
CA LEU A 89 12.56 -0.23 -5.81
C LEU A 89 11.04 -0.29 -5.59
N GLY A 90 10.45 0.79 -5.09
CA GLY A 90 8.99 0.91 -5.01
C GLY A 90 8.51 2.19 -4.34
N ASN A 91 7.42 2.76 -4.86
CA ASN A 91 6.74 3.91 -4.26
C ASN A 91 5.60 3.45 -3.32
N CYS A 92 4.68 4.36 -2.98
CA CYS A 92 3.53 4.08 -2.10
C CYS A 92 2.75 2.82 -2.52
N GLY A 93 2.44 2.67 -3.81
CA GLY A 93 1.74 1.51 -4.37
C GLY A 93 2.45 0.18 -4.10
N GLU A 94 3.71 0.04 -4.51
CA GLU A 94 4.49 -1.19 -4.32
C GLU A 94 4.69 -1.52 -2.83
N LYS A 95 5.00 -0.50 -2.02
CA LYS A 95 5.18 -0.64 -0.57
C LYS A 95 3.88 -1.11 0.10
N ALA A 96 2.75 -0.54 -0.26
CA ALA A 96 1.45 -0.92 0.29
C ALA A 96 1.02 -2.33 -0.15
N ILE A 97 1.26 -2.70 -1.42
CA ILE A 97 1.01 -4.06 -1.93
C ILE A 97 1.84 -5.11 -1.19
N LEU A 98 3.12 -4.80 -0.91
CA LEU A 98 4.01 -5.67 -0.15
C LEU A 98 3.57 -5.82 1.31
N ALA A 99 3.20 -4.71 1.97
CA ALA A 99 2.63 -4.72 3.31
C ALA A 99 1.32 -5.52 3.37
N PHE A 100 0.40 -5.30 2.43
CA PHE A 100 -0.86 -6.01 2.31
C PHE A 100 -0.65 -7.52 2.20
N SER A 101 0.28 -7.93 1.33
CA SER A 101 0.58 -9.34 1.09
C SER A 101 1.20 -10.02 2.31
N TYR A 102 2.11 -9.32 3.00
CA TYR A 102 2.67 -9.78 4.26
C TYR A 102 1.59 -9.97 5.33
N LEU A 103 0.72 -8.98 5.53
CA LEU A 103 -0.40 -9.04 6.49
C LEU A 103 -1.36 -10.19 6.18
N LYS A 104 -1.70 -10.36 4.89
CA LYS A 104 -2.54 -11.46 4.42
C LYS A 104 -1.91 -12.82 4.74
N ASN A 105 -0.60 -12.97 4.55
CA ASN A 105 0.13 -14.21 4.86
C ASN A 105 0.18 -14.49 6.37
N LEU A 106 0.12 -13.45 7.21
CA LEU A 106 -0.07 -13.60 8.67
C LEU A 106 -1.51 -13.94 9.06
N GLY A 107 -2.45 -14.03 8.12
CA GLY A 107 -3.86 -14.31 8.37
C GLY A 107 -4.66 -13.11 8.87
N ALA A 108 -4.13 -11.89 8.77
CA ALA A 108 -4.84 -10.67 9.15
C ALA A 108 -6.07 -10.46 8.25
N LYS A 109 -7.21 -10.09 8.87
CA LYS A 109 -8.47 -9.82 8.19
C LYS A 109 -9.39 -8.95 9.07
N PRO A 110 -10.31 -8.17 8.46
CA PRO A 110 -10.30 -7.77 7.05
C PRO A 110 -9.09 -6.86 6.74
N LEU A 111 -8.65 -6.88 5.49
CA LEU A 111 -7.61 -5.98 4.95
C LEU A 111 -8.18 -5.24 3.74
N ASP A 112 -7.97 -3.93 3.70
CA ASP A 112 -8.33 -3.09 2.56
C ASP A 112 -7.08 -2.41 2.00
N LEU A 113 -6.97 -2.39 0.67
CA LEU A 113 -5.99 -1.60 -0.07
C LEU A 113 -6.72 -0.39 -0.64
N PHE A 114 -6.37 0.80 -0.16
CA PHE A 114 -6.96 2.06 -0.56
C PHE A 114 -5.94 2.93 -1.30
N ASP A 115 -6.41 3.66 -2.30
CA ASP A 115 -5.71 4.81 -2.88
C ASP A 115 -6.40 6.10 -2.43
N ILE A 116 -5.60 7.15 -2.20
CA ILE A 116 -6.07 8.53 -2.19
C ILE A 116 -5.92 9.03 -3.63
N ASP A 117 -7.04 9.39 -4.25
CA ASP A 117 -7.08 10.05 -5.55
C ASP A 117 -6.66 11.51 -5.38
N LEU A 118 -5.48 11.85 -5.90
CA LEU A 118 -5.00 13.23 -6.03
C LEU A 118 -4.93 13.54 -7.53
N GLU A 119 -5.28 14.78 -7.91
CA GLU A 119 -5.45 15.19 -9.32
C GLU A 119 -4.27 14.85 -10.26
N ASN A 120 -3.07 14.58 -9.73
CA ASN A 120 -1.88 14.23 -10.50
C ASN A 120 -1.00 13.11 -9.90
N ASP A 121 -1.39 12.49 -8.78
CA ASP A 121 -0.65 11.37 -8.15
C ASP A 121 -1.56 10.57 -7.20
N GLY A 122 -1.25 9.30 -6.94
CA GLY A 122 -2.02 8.48 -6.00
C GLY A 122 -1.23 8.19 -4.73
N HIS A 123 -1.90 8.11 -3.58
CA HIS A 123 -1.27 7.55 -2.37
C HIS A 123 -1.94 6.26 -1.92
N THR A 124 -1.22 5.15 -2.05
CA THR A 124 -1.73 3.84 -1.62
C THR A 124 -1.34 3.52 -0.18
N PHE A 125 -2.30 3.03 0.60
CA PHE A 125 -2.06 2.52 1.96
C PHE A 125 -2.97 1.32 2.29
N VAL A 126 -2.69 0.66 3.42
CA VAL A 126 -3.46 -0.51 3.87
C VAL A 126 -4.27 -0.16 5.11
N VAL A 127 -5.51 -0.63 5.18
CA VAL A 127 -6.34 -0.55 6.40
C VAL A 127 -6.55 -1.96 6.96
N ILE A 128 -6.29 -2.12 8.25
CA ILE A 128 -6.43 -3.37 8.99
C ILE A 128 -7.65 -3.29 9.88
N GLY A 129 -8.54 -4.29 9.81
CA GLY A 129 -9.62 -4.46 10.77
C GLY A 129 -10.85 -3.57 10.54
N ARG A 130 -11.06 -3.05 9.32
CA ARG A 130 -12.28 -2.29 8.96
C ARG A 130 -13.46 -3.23 8.76
N GLU A 131 -14.27 -3.42 9.80
CA GLU A 131 -15.46 -4.27 9.78
C GLU A 131 -16.74 -3.51 9.45
N THR A 132 -16.82 -2.24 9.84
CA THR A 132 -18.01 -1.40 9.64
C THR A 132 -17.64 -0.03 9.07
N GLY A 133 -18.67 0.72 8.66
CA GLY A 133 -18.54 2.03 8.04
C GLY A 133 -18.60 1.98 6.52
N TYR A 134 -18.90 3.13 5.90
CA TYR A 134 -18.96 3.25 4.46
C TYR A 134 -17.55 3.19 3.85
N MET A 135 -17.44 2.85 2.55
CA MET A 135 -16.15 2.92 1.86
C MET A 135 -15.52 4.31 1.94
N MET A 136 -16.36 5.35 1.96
CA MET A 136 -16.02 6.73 2.29
C MET A 136 -17.17 7.34 3.09
N PRO A 137 -16.92 8.16 4.13
CA PRO A 137 -15.64 8.65 4.67
C PRO A 137 -15.02 7.82 5.84
N PRO A 138 -13.70 7.95 6.11
CA PRO A 138 -12.96 7.24 7.18
C PRO A 138 -13.53 7.37 8.59
N ASN A 139 -14.13 8.52 8.91
CA ASN A 139 -14.71 8.78 10.23
C ASN A 139 -15.93 7.89 10.54
N THR A 140 -16.44 7.14 9.56
CA THR A 140 -17.53 6.18 9.75
C THR A 140 -17.04 4.77 10.09
N TRP A 141 -15.73 4.51 10.02
CA TRP A 141 -15.16 3.19 10.25
C TRP A 141 -15.10 2.83 11.75
N ASN A 142 -15.09 1.55 12.07
CA ASN A 142 -14.98 1.10 13.46
C ASN A 142 -13.67 1.61 14.12
N PRO A 143 -13.69 2.00 15.41
CA PRO A 143 -12.54 2.54 16.14
C PRO A 143 -11.28 1.67 16.15
N GLU A 144 -11.44 0.36 15.97
CA GLU A 144 -10.34 -0.62 15.98
C GLU A 144 -9.60 -0.70 14.64
N SER A 145 -10.09 0.01 13.61
CA SER A 145 -9.43 0.10 12.31
C SER A 145 -8.12 0.86 12.41
N VAL A 146 -7.09 0.36 11.73
CA VAL A 146 -5.74 0.93 11.74
C VAL A 146 -5.27 1.17 10.33
N VAL A 147 -4.74 2.37 10.09
CA VAL A 147 -4.00 2.70 8.87
C VAL A 147 -2.56 2.19 9.03
N CYS A 148 -2.11 1.44 8.03
CA CYS A 148 -0.74 0.99 7.84
C CYS A 148 -0.20 1.67 6.58
N ASP A 149 0.64 2.68 6.77
CA ASP A 149 1.28 3.43 5.69
C ASP A 149 2.81 3.17 5.69
N PRO A 150 3.28 2.21 4.89
CA PRO A 150 4.71 1.90 4.79
C PRO A 150 5.52 2.95 4.05
N TRP A 151 4.89 3.90 3.34
CA TRP A 151 5.60 4.97 2.63
C TRP A 151 5.93 6.13 3.57
N THR A 152 5.02 6.51 4.47
CA THR A 152 5.34 7.49 5.55
C THR A 152 5.98 6.85 6.78
N ASN A 153 6.11 5.52 6.82
CA ASN A 153 6.57 4.75 7.98
C ASN A 153 5.66 4.98 9.22
N GLN A 154 4.35 5.11 8.99
CA GLN A 154 3.37 5.39 10.03
C GLN A 154 2.30 4.31 10.16
N ALA A 155 1.95 4.01 11.41
CA ALA A 155 0.79 3.22 11.78
C ALA A 155 -0.04 3.98 12.81
N TYR A 156 -1.34 4.12 12.58
CA TYR A 156 -2.20 4.88 13.49
C TYR A 156 -3.67 4.41 13.48
N PRO A 157 -4.39 4.59 14.61
CA PRO A 157 -5.83 4.34 14.66
C PRO A 157 -6.58 5.27 13.70
N ILE A 158 -7.69 4.82 13.13
CA ILE A 158 -8.44 5.58 12.13
C ILE A 158 -8.91 6.95 12.63
N LYS A 159 -9.16 7.11 13.93
CA LYS A 159 -9.53 8.39 14.54
C LYS A 159 -8.49 9.50 14.34
N LEU A 160 -7.25 9.16 13.99
CA LEU A 160 -6.18 10.12 13.72
C LEU A 160 -6.01 10.42 12.23
N TYR A 161 -6.87 9.87 11.35
CA TYR A 161 -6.73 10.00 9.90
C TYR A 161 -6.58 11.45 9.44
N ASP A 162 -7.51 12.33 9.80
CA ASP A 162 -7.49 13.73 9.35
C ASP A 162 -6.25 14.51 9.83
N SER A 163 -5.61 14.06 10.93
CA SER A 163 -4.41 14.69 11.49
C SER A 163 -3.10 14.08 11.02
N LYS A 164 -3.12 12.90 10.40
CA LYS A 164 -1.93 12.11 10.08
C LYS A 164 -1.80 11.71 8.62
N ALA A 165 -2.90 11.70 7.87
CA ALA A 165 -2.86 11.38 6.45
C ALA A 165 -1.92 12.37 5.75
N PRO A 166 -0.96 11.88 4.93
CA PRO A 166 -0.02 12.76 4.24
C PRO A 166 -0.70 13.62 3.17
N PHE A 167 -1.88 13.21 2.71
CA PHE A 167 -2.64 13.88 1.66
C PHE A 167 -4.14 13.89 1.97
N THR A 168 -4.83 14.89 1.44
CA THR A 168 -6.29 14.99 1.45
C THR A 168 -6.81 14.69 0.05
N GLY A 169 -7.77 13.78 -0.07
CA GLY A 169 -8.37 13.40 -1.35
C GLY A 169 -9.46 12.34 -1.18
N ASN A 170 -10.04 11.90 -2.29
CA ASN A 170 -11.08 10.86 -2.26
C ASN A 170 -10.44 9.49 -2.07
N LEU A 171 -11.04 8.64 -1.24
CA LEU A 171 -10.57 7.28 -1.04
C LEU A 171 -11.19 6.30 -2.03
N ILE A 172 -10.34 5.59 -2.75
CA ILE A 172 -10.74 4.55 -3.69
C ILE A 172 -10.35 3.20 -3.09
N LEU A 173 -11.34 2.35 -2.82
CA LEU A 173 -11.09 0.97 -2.41
C LEU A 173 -10.69 0.14 -3.64
N HIS A 174 -9.43 -0.28 -3.72
CA HIS A 174 -8.95 -1.14 -4.81
C HIS A 174 -9.28 -2.59 -4.55
N TYR A 175 -9.01 -3.07 -3.33
CA TYR A 175 -9.13 -4.48 -3.02
C TYR A 175 -9.42 -4.72 -1.55
N ARG A 176 -10.33 -5.65 -1.27
CA ARG A 176 -10.64 -6.15 0.07
C ARG A 176 -10.32 -7.64 0.17
N TYR A 177 -9.64 -8.02 1.24
CA TYR A 177 -9.44 -9.41 1.65
C TYR A 177 -10.13 -9.68 2.99
N GLY A 178 -10.93 -10.75 3.05
CA GLY A 178 -11.43 -11.29 4.32
C GLY A 178 -12.65 -10.60 4.93
N GLY A 179 -13.62 -10.17 4.11
CA GLY A 179 -14.93 -9.67 4.55
C GLY A 179 -15.81 -9.33 3.34
N SER A 180 -17.11 -9.13 3.54
CA SER A 180 -17.98 -8.58 2.48
C SER A 180 -17.63 -7.11 2.22
N PRO A 181 -17.59 -6.64 0.97
CA PRO A 181 -17.53 -5.21 0.69
C PRO A 181 -18.85 -4.59 1.15
N SER A 182 -18.81 -3.93 2.30
CA SER A 182 -19.89 -3.06 2.80
C SER A 182 -19.75 -1.68 2.17
#